data_AF-A0A6M2ADK9-F1
#
_entry.id   AF-A0A6M2ADK9-F1
#
_cell.length_a   1.000
_cell.length_b   1.000
_cell.length_c   1.000
_cell.angle_alpha   90.00
_cell.angle_beta   90.00
_cell.angle_gamma   90.00
#
_symmetry.space_group_name_H-M   'P 1'
#
loop_
_entity.id
_entity.type
_entity.pdbx_description
1 polymer ?
#
loop_
_entity_poly.entity_id
_entity_poly.type
_entity_poly.pdbx_seq_one_letter_code
_entity_poly.pdbx_strand_id
1 'polypeptide(L)'
;MKAITKYLMIILLFALSTTFANETRAEVGSYKLSKEEIKEMLKQEEKEISISQNNKNPFRLENSYPPLILNHFTHNIIGVSVLGDYLVIEDGSQWKIRTGYAKEAFLWKEDQPILVVKNDSYLSYFHGYRYKMINIKRNTSIEVALNLGPILENQKTLLIAAINPTTCEIILTDNSLWKCDPSQKSLLAKWESIQAIVIGTNKKGWIKSPYDNILINTPRLEEIRATRIE
;
A
#
# COMPACT_ATOMS: atom_id res chain seq x y z
N MET A 1 -49.37 3.44 20.81
CA MET A 1 -47.98 3.79 21.19
C MET A 1 -46.90 2.81 20.73
N LYS A 2 -47.08 1.48 20.81
CA LYS A 2 -46.05 0.49 20.40
C LYS A 2 -45.67 0.46 18.90
N ALA A 3 -46.55 0.95 18.02
CA ALA A 3 -46.27 1.00 16.58
C ALA A 3 -45.36 2.19 16.21
N ILE A 4 -45.54 3.33 16.87
CA ILE A 4 -44.79 4.56 16.59
C ILE A 4 -43.32 4.42 16.97
N THR A 5 -43.03 3.72 18.07
CA THR A 5 -41.64 3.42 18.49
C THR A 5 -40.91 2.50 17.53
N LYS A 6 -41.60 1.55 16.87
CA LYS A 6 -40.98 0.70 15.83
C LYS A 6 -40.59 1.50 14.59
N TYR A 7 -41.45 2.40 14.12
CA TYR A 7 -41.14 3.24 12.96
C TYR A 7 -40.02 4.24 13.24
N LEU A 8 -39.99 4.83 14.44
CA LEU A 8 -38.88 5.70 14.87
C LEU A 8 -37.54 4.96 14.91
N MET A 9 -37.53 3.70 15.37
CA MET A 9 -36.31 2.91 15.40
C MET A 9 -35.81 2.53 13.99
N ILE A 10 -36.72 2.22 13.06
CA ILE A 10 -36.38 1.93 11.66
C ILE A 10 -35.82 3.17 10.95
N ILE A 11 -36.41 4.35 11.20
CA ILE A 11 -35.93 5.62 10.63
C ILE A 11 -34.56 5.97 11.22
N LEU A 12 -34.33 5.73 12.52
CA LEU A 12 -33.03 5.94 13.15
C LEU A 12 -31.95 5.01 12.56
N LEU A 13 -32.28 3.74 12.35
CA LEU A 13 -31.42 2.75 11.68
C LEU A 13 -31.09 3.15 10.23
N PHE A 14 -32.07 3.69 9.50
CA PHE A 14 -31.85 4.19 8.14
C PHE A 14 -30.99 5.47 8.13
N ALA A 15 -31.24 6.42 9.02
CA ALA A 15 -30.46 7.65 9.14
C ALA A 15 -29.00 7.37 9.53
N LEU A 16 -28.77 6.44 10.46
CA LEU A 16 -27.43 5.97 10.84
C LEU A 16 -26.71 5.28 9.66
N SER A 17 -27.43 4.58 8.78
CA SER A 17 -26.80 3.96 7.60
C SER A 17 -26.33 4.97 6.55
N THR A 18 -26.96 6.15 6.47
CA THR A 18 -26.57 7.20 5.52
C THR A 18 -25.35 8.02 5.94
N THR A 19 -25.03 8.07 7.24
CA THR A 19 -23.84 8.80 7.73
C THR A 19 -22.52 8.06 7.49
N PHE A 20 -22.54 6.75 7.23
CA PHE A 20 -21.36 5.97 6.87
C PHE A 20 -21.08 5.91 5.36
N ALA A 21 -21.94 6.52 4.53
CA ALA A 21 -21.90 6.36 3.08
C ALA A 21 -21.09 7.44 2.33
N ASN A 22 -20.45 8.37 3.02
CA ASN A 22 -19.78 9.51 2.38
C ASN A 22 -18.37 9.76 2.93
N GLU A 23 -17.60 8.70 3.14
CA GLU A 23 -16.17 8.83 3.42
C GLU A 23 -15.45 9.28 2.14
N THR A 24 -14.79 10.43 2.18
CA THR A 24 -13.94 10.91 1.09
C THR A 24 -12.68 10.03 1.02
N ARG A 25 -12.46 9.38 -0.13
CA ARG A 25 -11.35 8.44 -0.34
C ARG A 25 -10.45 8.92 -1.46
N ALA A 26 -9.18 8.55 -1.38
CA ALA A 26 -8.28 8.69 -2.52
C ALA A 26 -8.76 7.77 -3.65
N GLU A 27 -9.06 8.35 -4.81
CA GLU A 27 -9.45 7.57 -5.99
C GLU A 27 -8.27 6.76 -6.49
N VAL A 28 -8.38 5.43 -6.54
CA VAL A 28 -7.27 4.56 -6.98
C VAL A 28 -7.16 4.57 -8.48
N GLY A 29 -5.97 4.89 -9.01
CA GLY A 29 -5.71 4.86 -10.45
C GLY A 29 -6.53 5.88 -11.26
N SER A 30 -7.00 6.98 -10.65
CA SER A 30 -7.76 8.03 -11.33
C SER A 30 -6.95 8.72 -12.41
N TYR A 31 -5.64 8.84 -12.20
CA TYR A 31 -4.70 9.30 -13.22
C TYR A 31 -4.37 8.14 -14.16
N LYS A 32 -5.08 8.05 -15.29
CA LYS A 32 -4.76 7.10 -16.34
C LYS A 32 -3.38 7.40 -16.91
N LEU A 33 -2.44 6.49 -16.69
CA LEU A 33 -1.14 6.50 -17.35
C LEU A 33 -1.31 6.48 -18.87
N SER A 34 -0.50 7.26 -19.58
CA SER A 34 -0.39 7.20 -21.03
C SER A 34 0.15 5.82 -21.46
N LYS A 35 -0.13 5.41 -22.70
CA LYS A 35 0.41 4.15 -23.25
C LYS A 35 1.94 4.16 -23.31
N GLU A 36 2.57 5.33 -23.49
CA GLU A 36 4.02 5.47 -23.43
C GLU A 36 4.55 5.28 -22.01
N GLU A 37 3.86 5.82 -21.00
CA GLU A 37 4.26 5.72 -19.58
C GLU A 37 4.19 4.28 -19.08
N ILE A 38 3.11 3.56 -19.41
CA ILE A 38 3.00 2.12 -19.13
C ILE A 38 4.17 1.36 -19.75
N LYS A 39 4.55 1.72 -20.98
CA LYS A 39 5.67 1.09 -21.70
C LYS A 39 7.03 1.42 -21.09
N GLU A 40 7.22 2.62 -20.54
CA GLU A 40 8.45 3.03 -19.87
C GLU A 40 8.60 2.35 -18.50
N MET A 41 7.52 2.27 -17.73
CA MET A 41 7.48 1.50 -16.47
C MET A 41 7.80 0.02 -16.71
N LEU A 42 7.14 -0.58 -17.71
CA LEU A 42 7.40 -1.96 -18.12
C LEU A 42 8.88 -2.19 -18.49
N LYS A 43 9.49 -1.26 -19.24
CA LYS A 43 10.91 -1.35 -19.63
C LYS A 43 11.87 -1.24 -18.44
N GLN A 44 11.58 -0.35 -17.49
CA GLN A 44 12.38 -0.21 -16.27
C GLN A 44 12.29 -1.49 -15.43
N GLU A 45 11.10 -2.07 -15.31
CA GLU A 45 10.87 -3.32 -14.57
C GLU A 45 11.48 -4.55 -15.27
N GLU A 46 11.41 -4.67 -16.60
CA GLU A 46 12.10 -5.73 -17.36
C GLU A 46 13.63 -5.70 -17.14
N LYS A 47 14.19 -4.49 -17.02
CA LYS A 47 15.60 -4.28 -16.66
C LYS A 47 15.91 -4.80 -15.26
N GLU A 48 15.02 -4.59 -14.29
CA GLU A 48 15.22 -5.08 -12.91
C GLU A 48 15.00 -6.61 -12.79
N ILE A 49 14.04 -7.17 -13.53
CA ILE A 49 13.73 -8.60 -13.52
C ILE A 49 14.82 -9.44 -14.20
N SER A 50 15.38 -8.96 -15.33
CA SER A 50 16.50 -9.63 -16.00
C SER A 50 17.75 -9.75 -15.10
N ILE A 51 17.94 -8.80 -14.19
CA ILE A 51 19.00 -8.84 -13.17
C ILE A 51 18.67 -9.86 -12.07
N SER A 52 17.39 -10.01 -11.70
CA SER A 52 16.92 -10.95 -10.67
C SER A 52 16.91 -12.42 -11.11
N GLN A 53 16.58 -12.72 -12.37
CA GLN A 53 16.39 -14.11 -12.85
C GLN A 53 17.69 -14.92 -12.98
N ASN A 54 18.86 -14.27 -12.95
CA ASN A 54 20.16 -14.94 -13.06
C ASN A 54 20.65 -15.61 -11.77
N ASN A 55 19.98 -15.43 -10.63
CA ASN A 55 20.39 -16.07 -9.37
C ASN A 55 19.19 -16.62 -8.60
N LYS A 56 18.79 -17.85 -8.93
CA LYS A 56 17.84 -18.63 -8.14
C LYS A 56 18.57 -19.26 -6.96
N ASN A 57 18.45 -18.66 -5.78
CA ASN A 57 18.60 -19.38 -4.52
C ASN A 57 17.44 -19.02 -3.59
N PRO A 58 16.79 -19.99 -2.93
CA PRO A 58 15.72 -19.70 -1.97
C PRO A 58 16.33 -19.09 -0.70
N PHE A 59 16.05 -17.82 -0.44
CA PHE A 59 16.61 -17.12 0.71
C PHE A 59 15.81 -17.39 1.99
N ARG A 60 16.52 -17.77 3.07
CA ARG A 60 16.04 -17.78 4.46
C ARG A 60 16.10 -16.35 4.99
N LEU A 61 14.99 -15.84 5.52
CA LEU A 61 15.03 -14.65 6.39
C LEU A 61 15.82 -15.02 7.65
N GLU A 62 16.95 -14.35 7.87
CA GLU A 62 17.65 -14.42 9.15
C GLU A 62 16.73 -13.88 10.25
N ASN A 63 16.62 -14.67 11.33
CA ASN A 63 15.84 -14.38 12.52
C ASN A 63 16.34 -13.11 13.22
N SER A 64 15.94 -11.94 12.74
CA SER A 64 16.04 -10.69 13.47
C SER A 64 14.68 -10.42 14.10
N TYR A 65 14.62 -10.37 15.44
CA TYR A 65 13.42 -9.89 16.13
C TYR A 65 13.10 -8.47 15.61
N PRO A 66 11.84 -8.18 15.24
CA PRO A 66 11.48 -6.84 14.84
C PRO A 66 11.70 -5.89 16.03
N PRO A 67 12.33 -4.72 15.83
CA PRO A 67 12.38 -3.72 16.88
C PRO A 67 10.95 -3.34 17.30
N LEU A 68 10.72 -3.18 18.60
CA LEU A 68 9.43 -2.81 19.22
C LEU A 68 9.03 -1.33 18.95
N ILE A 69 9.53 -0.76 17.85
CA ILE A 69 9.18 0.58 17.39
C ILE A 69 8.15 0.38 16.29
N LEU A 70 6.99 1.04 16.40
CA LEU A 70 6.05 1.19 15.28
C LEU A 70 6.81 1.85 14.14
N ASN A 71 7.33 1.03 13.24
CA ASN A 71 8.12 1.50 12.13
C ASN A 71 7.16 2.17 11.14
N HIS A 72 7.60 3.27 10.53
CA HIS A 72 6.80 4.09 9.61
C HIS A 72 6.36 3.35 8.33
N PHE A 73 6.77 2.10 8.17
CA PHE A 73 6.48 1.21 7.05
C PHE A 73 5.76 -0.08 7.47
N THR A 74 5.40 -0.22 8.75
CA THR A 74 4.56 -1.31 9.24
C THR A 74 3.13 -0.83 9.36
N HIS A 75 2.21 -1.66 8.88
CA HIS A 75 0.77 -1.42 8.92
C HIS A 75 0.08 -2.38 9.87
N ASN A 76 -1.08 -1.99 10.36
CA ASN A 76 -1.96 -2.83 11.17
C ASN A 76 -3.21 -3.18 10.37
N ILE A 77 -3.68 -4.39 10.57
CA ILE A 77 -4.91 -4.84 9.94
C ILE A 77 -6.08 -4.29 10.75
N ILE A 78 -7.04 -3.62 10.10
CA ILE A 78 -8.32 -3.27 10.71
C ILE A 78 -9.31 -4.43 10.53
N GLY A 79 -9.25 -5.13 9.41
CA GLY A 79 -10.16 -6.24 9.18
C GLY A 79 -9.90 -7.00 7.89
N VAL A 80 -10.54 -8.16 7.81
CA VAL A 80 -10.57 -9.01 6.62
C VAL A 80 -12.04 -9.22 6.27
N SER A 81 -12.37 -9.14 4.97
CA SER A 81 -13.72 -9.42 4.47
C SER A 81 -14.18 -10.81 4.90
N VAL A 82 -15.50 -10.99 5.08
CA VAL A 82 -16.11 -12.26 5.45
C VAL A 82 -15.79 -13.37 4.44
N LEU A 83 -15.52 -13.02 3.17
CA LEU A 83 -15.13 -13.96 2.12
C LEU A 83 -13.62 -14.16 2.02
N GLY A 84 -12.82 -13.38 2.75
CA GLY A 84 -11.35 -13.43 2.69
C GLY A 84 -10.77 -12.91 1.37
N ASP A 85 -11.53 -12.09 0.66
CA ASP A 85 -11.19 -11.51 -0.64
C ASP A 85 -10.68 -10.08 -0.56
N TYR A 86 -10.86 -9.40 0.57
CA TYR A 86 -10.30 -8.08 0.86
C TYR A 86 -9.69 -8.02 2.26
N LEU A 87 -8.64 -7.21 2.39
CA LEU A 87 -8.03 -6.83 3.65
C LEU A 87 -8.04 -5.30 3.77
N VAL A 88 -8.34 -4.79 4.96
CA VAL A 88 -8.37 -3.36 5.28
C VAL A 88 -7.26 -3.06 6.28
N ILE A 89 -6.47 -2.02 6.03
CA ILE A 89 -5.41 -1.56 6.94
C ILE A 89 -5.80 -0.25 7.65
N GLU A 90 -4.95 0.26 8.53
CA GLU A 90 -5.25 1.35 9.46
C GLU A 90 -5.63 2.69 8.82
N ASP A 91 -5.16 2.95 7.60
CA ASP A 91 -5.51 4.15 6.82
C ASP A 91 -6.88 4.03 6.11
N GLY A 92 -7.53 2.87 6.25
CA GLY A 92 -8.82 2.54 5.64
C GLY A 92 -8.74 2.10 4.19
N SER A 93 -7.54 1.99 3.61
CA SER A 93 -7.35 1.42 2.27
C SER A 93 -7.72 -0.06 2.24
N GLN A 94 -8.30 -0.48 1.12
CA GLN A 94 -8.77 -1.84 0.92
C GLN A 94 -7.97 -2.52 -0.17
N TRP A 95 -7.50 -3.72 0.14
CA TRP A 95 -6.59 -4.48 -0.67
C TRP A 95 -7.25 -5.79 -1.05
N LYS A 96 -7.48 -5.98 -2.35
CA LYS A 96 -8.02 -7.22 -2.90
C LYS A 96 -6.98 -8.31 -2.79
N ILE A 97 -7.35 -9.41 -2.15
CA ILE A 97 -6.52 -10.59 -1.97
C ILE A 97 -6.62 -11.48 -3.21
N ARG A 98 -5.50 -12.05 -3.65
CA ARG A 98 -5.51 -13.03 -4.74
C ARG A 98 -6.23 -14.31 -4.32
N THR A 99 -7.07 -14.82 -5.22
CA THR A 99 -7.75 -16.11 -5.04
C THR A 99 -6.74 -17.19 -4.64
N GLY A 100 -7.01 -17.88 -3.53
CA GLY A 100 -6.13 -18.91 -2.96
C GLY A 100 -5.50 -18.51 -1.62
N TYR A 101 -5.39 -17.21 -1.33
CA TYR A 101 -4.84 -16.72 -0.05
C TYR A 101 -5.87 -16.46 1.04
N ALA A 102 -7.17 -16.64 0.77
CA ALA A 102 -8.24 -16.37 1.75
C ALA A 102 -8.04 -17.10 3.09
N LYS A 103 -7.64 -18.39 3.05
CA LYS A 103 -7.35 -19.16 4.27
C LYS A 103 -6.22 -18.55 5.09
N GLU A 104 -5.19 -18.02 4.43
CA GLU A 104 -4.07 -17.38 5.12
C GLU A 104 -4.49 -16.04 5.72
N ALA A 105 -5.26 -15.24 4.97
CA ALA A 105 -5.77 -13.96 5.43
C ALA A 105 -6.63 -14.10 6.70
N PHE A 106 -7.47 -15.13 6.81
CA PHE A 106 -8.25 -15.40 8.03
C PHE A 106 -7.41 -15.76 9.27
N LEU A 107 -6.17 -16.17 9.10
CA LEU A 107 -5.27 -16.47 10.22
C LEU A 107 -4.55 -15.23 10.76
N TRP A 108 -4.63 -14.11 10.03
CA TRP A 108 -4.04 -12.85 10.43
C TRP A 108 -4.96 -12.13 11.40
N LYS A 109 -4.38 -11.52 12.43
CA LYS A 109 -5.12 -10.80 13.47
C LYS A 109 -4.81 -9.30 13.39
N GLU A 110 -5.74 -8.48 13.87
CA GLU A 110 -5.66 -7.01 13.85
C GLU A 110 -4.42 -6.45 14.58
N ASP A 111 -3.94 -7.15 15.61
CA ASP A 111 -2.76 -6.76 16.39
C ASP A 111 -1.41 -7.14 15.74
N GLN A 112 -1.43 -7.73 14.54
CA GLN A 112 -0.23 -8.24 13.88
C GLN A 112 0.30 -7.25 12.85
N PRO A 113 1.55 -6.79 12.98
CA PRO A 113 2.12 -5.87 12.01
C PRO A 113 2.36 -6.58 10.68
N ILE A 114 2.00 -5.89 9.61
CA ILE A 114 2.24 -6.32 8.25
C ILE A 114 3.17 -5.35 7.53
N LEU A 115 3.88 -5.87 6.54
CA LEU A 115 4.70 -5.10 5.61
C LEU A 115 4.05 -5.15 4.23
N VAL A 116 3.98 -4.02 3.55
CA VAL A 116 3.63 -3.97 2.13
C VAL A 116 4.93 -3.97 1.32
N VAL A 117 5.08 -4.94 0.43
CA VAL A 117 6.26 -5.05 -0.45
C VAL A 117 5.82 -5.21 -1.90
N LYS A 118 6.68 -4.83 -2.84
CA LYS A 118 6.43 -5.12 -4.26
C LYS A 118 6.43 -6.62 -4.50
N ASN A 119 5.50 -7.10 -5.34
CA ASN A 119 5.47 -8.48 -5.74
C ASN A 119 6.54 -8.75 -6.82
N ASP A 120 7.45 -9.66 -6.53
CA ASP A 120 8.55 -10.10 -7.40
C ASP A 120 8.13 -11.19 -8.42
N SER A 121 6.89 -11.67 -8.35
CA SER A 121 6.39 -12.73 -9.22
C SER A 121 5.99 -12.19 -10.59
N TYR A 122 6.64 -12.66 -11.66
CA TYR A 122 6.30 -12.34 -13.04
C TYR A 122 4.80 -12.57 -13.37
N LEU A 123 4.22 -13.64 -12.84
CA LEU A 123 2.79 -13.96 -13.05
C LEU A 123 1.85 -12.98 -12.34
N SER A 124 2.28 -12.36 -11.23
CA SER A 124 1.45 -11.42 -10.48
C SER A 124 1.19 -10.12 -11.25
N TYR A 125 2.11 -9.75 -12.14
CA TYR A 125 1.99 -8.59 -13.03
C TYR A 125 0.79 -8.73 -13.97
N PHE A 126 0.64 -9.89 -14.62
CA PHE A 126 -0.47 -10.15 -15.55
C PHE A 126 -1.83 -10.23 -14.86
N HIS A 127 -1.85 -10.54 -13.57
CA HIS A 127 -3.09 -10.67 -12.80
C HIS A 127 -3.43 -9.43 -11.97
N GLY A 128 -2.62 -8.36 -12.04
CA GLY A 128 -2.89 -7.09 -11.35
C GLY A 128 -2.55 -7.07 -9.86
N TYR A 129 -1.90 -8.11 -9.32
CA TYR A 129 -1.53 -8.23 -7.90
C TYR A 129 -0.10 -7.78 -7.66
N ARG A 130 0.13 -6.47 -7.86
CA ARG A 130 1.47 -5.82 -7.87
C ARG A 130 2.19 -5.83 -6.53
N TYR A 131 1.49 -6.12 -5.44
CA TYR A 131 2.05 -6.06 -4.09
C TYR A 131 1.84 -7.39 -3.35
N LYS A 132 2.67 -7.60 -2.33
CA LYS A 132 2.52 -8.64 -1.32
C LYS A 132 2.42 -7.97 0.04
N MET A 133 1.52 -8.47 0.87
CA MET A 133 1.56 -8.18 2.29
C MET A 133 2.26 -9.32 3.01
N ILE A 134 3.11 -9.02 3.97
CA ILE A 134 3.84 -10.00 4.79
C ILE A 134 3.48 -9.78 6.25
N ASN A 135 2.90 -10.78 6.89
CA ASN A 135 2.68 -10.78 8.33
C ASN A 135 3.98 -11.16 9.04
N ILE A 136 4.57 -10.21 9.76
CA ILE A 136 5.89 -10.37 10.37
C ILE A 136 5.89 -11.47 11.43
N LYS A 137 4.81 -11.55 12.24
CA LYS A 137 4.70 -12.49 13.35
C LYS A 137 4.55 -13.93 12.87
N ARG A 138 3.80 -14.15 11.78
CA ARG A 138 3.54 -15.48 11.21
C ARG A 138 4.56 -15.88 10.17
N ASN A 139 5.32 -14.93 9.63
CA ASN A 139 6.19 -15.11 8.48
C ASN A 139 5.44 -15.70 7.26
N THR A 140 4.20 -15.26 7.07
CA THR A 140 3.37 -15.64 5.92
C THR A 140 3.05 -14.42 5.06
N SER A 141 2.78 -14.66 3.78
CA SER A 141 2.55 -13.59 2.82
C SER A 141 1.34 -13.88 1.94
N ILE A 142 0.60 -12.82 1.60
CA ILE A 142 -0.52 -12.87 0.66
C ILE A 142 -0.28 -11.88 -0.48
N GLU A 143 -0.68 -12.25 -1.69
CA GLU A 143 -0.61 -11.36 -2.86
C GLU A 143 -1.86 -10.48 -2.91
N VAL A 144 -1.65 -9.18 -3.13
CA VAL A 144 -2.71 -8.17 -3.05
C VAL A 144 -2.63 -7.14 -4.17
N ALA A 145 -3.79 -6.55 -4.47
CA ALA A 145 -3.96 -5.41 -5.36
C ALA A 145 -4.70 -4.31 -4.60
N LEU A 146 -4.25 -3.06 -4.71
CA LEU A 146 -4.98 -1.94 -4.11
C LEU A 146 -6.33 -1.78 -4.84
N ASN A 147 -7.42 -1.90 -4.10
CA ASN A 147 -8.79 -1.82 -4.63
C ASN A 147 -9.44 -0.47 -4.31
N LEU A 148 -9.42 -0.07 -3.04
CA LEU A 148 -9.86 1.27 -2.61
C LEU A 148 -8.73 1.96 -1.86
N GLY A 149 -8.57 3.25 -2.11
CA GLY A 149 -7.51 4.05 -1.52
C GLY A 149 -7.81 4.39 -0.05
N PRO A 150 -6.83 5.01 0.64
CA PRO A 150 -7.00 5.50 1.99
C PRO A 150 -8.17 6.47 2.13
N ILE A 151 -8.75 6.53 3.33
CA ILE A 151 -9.76 7.54 3.68
C ILE A 151 -9.03 8.86 3.95
N LEU A 152 -9.35 9.92 3.22
CA LEU A 152 -8.57 11.17 3.26
C LEU A 152 -8.62 11.87 4.63
N GLU A 153 -9.73 11.73 5.35
CA GLU A 153 -9.94 12.31 6.68
C GLU A 153 -9.38 11.45 7.83
N ASN A 154 -8.82 10.27 7.53
CA ASN A 154 -8.25 9.40 8.54
C ASN A 154 -6.89 9.91 9.02
N GLN A 155 -6.68 9.96 10.34
CA GLN A 155 -5.44 10.40 10.97
C GLN A 155 -4.21 9.56 10.59
N LYS A 156 -4.42 8.33 10.10
CA LYS A 156 -3.35 7.44 9.63
C LYS A 156 -3.03 7.59 8.15
N THR A 157 -3.84 8.34 7.40
CA THR A 157 -3.60 8.58 5.99
C THR A 157 -2.48 9.59 5.81
N LEU A 158 -1.47 9.22 5.02
CA LEU A 158 -0.37 10.09 4.67
C LEU A 158 -0.65 10.73 3.31
N LEU A 159 -0.57 12.06 3.24
CA LEU A 159 -0.68 12.79 1.99
C LEU A 159 0.65 13.50 1.70
N ILE A 160 0.91 13.76 0.43
CA ILE A 160 2.04 14.61 0.04
C ILE A 160 1.75 16.05 0.49
N ALA A 161 2.55 16.57 1.42
CA ALA A 161 2.49 17.96 1.83
C ALA A 161 3.29 18.86 0.87
N ALA A 162 4.49 18.41 0.48
CA ALA A 162 5.35 19.12 -0.47
C ALA A 162 6.28 18.18 -1.22
N ILE A 163 6.71 18.59 -2.42
CA ILE A 163 7.70 17.89 -3.24
C ILE A 163 8.78 18.88 -3.65
N ASN A 164 10.04 18.48 -3.47
CA ASN A 164 11.19 19.16 -4.07
C ASN A 164 11.75 18.29 -5.20
N PRO A 165 11.38 18.56 -6.47
CA PRO A 165 11.84 17.76 -7.61
C PRO A 165 13.33 17.97 -7.92
N THR A 166 13.94 19.05 -7.45
CA THR A 166 15.37 19.31 -7.66
C THR A 166 16.21 18.38 -6.80
N THR A 167 15.89 18.26 -5.52
CA THR A 167 16.60 17.41 -4.56
C THR A 167 16.05 15.98 -4.48
N CYS A 168 14.93 15.70 -5.18
CA CYS A 168 14.20 14.42 -5.13
C CYS A 168 13.69 14.10 -3.72
N GLU A 169 13.08 15.08 -3.07
CA GLU A 169 12.58 14.96 -1.70
C GLU A 169 11.07 15.13 -1.64
N ILE A 170 10.41 14.40 -0.74
CA ILE A 170 8.99 14.50 -0.44
C ILE A 170 8.81 14.74 1.05
N ILE A 171 7.93 15.66 1.40
CA ILE A 171 7.44 15.85 2.77
C ILE A 171 5.99 15.34 2.82
N LEU A 172 5.70 14.48 3.79
CA LEU A 172 4.34 13.97 4.04
C LEU A 172 3.64 14.78 5.14
N THR A 173 2.32 14.59 5.29
CA THR A 173 1.48 15.30 6.28
C THR A 173 1.84 15.05 7.74
N ASP A 174 2.57 13.98 8.04
CA ASP A 174 3.16 13.71 9.36
C ASP A 174 4.50 14.43 9.58
N ASN A 175 4.87 15.34 8.66
CA ASN A 175 6.15 16.06 8.58
C ASN A 175 7.38 15.15 8.39
N SER A 176 7.19 13.89 8.00
CA SER A 176 8.31 13.04 7.63
C SER A 176 8.92 13.47 6.30
N LEU A 177 10.25 13.58 6.25
CA LEU A 177 11.01 13.90 5.05
C LEU A 177 11.56 12.61 4.42
N TRP A 178 11.41 12.48 3.11
CA TRP A 178 11.79 11.28 2.36
C TRP A 178 12.67 11.64 1.18
N LYS A 179 13.83 11.00 1.08
CA LYS A 179 14.68 11.04 -0.10
C LYS A 179 14.27 9.96 -1.08
N CYS A 180 13.78 10.37 -2.24
CA CYS A 180 13.42 9.48 -3.33
C CYS A 180 14.63 9.12 -4.18
N ASP A 181 14.52 8.03 -4.92
CA ASP A 181 15.50 7.60 -5.90
C ASP A 181 15.56 8.55 -7.11
N PRO A 182 16.70 9.22 -7.37
CA PRO A 182 16.86 10.12 -8.51
C PRO A 182 16.64 9.45 -9.87
N SER A 183 16.83 8.13 -9.98
CA SER A 183 16.54 7.40 -11.22
C SER A 183 15.05 7.38 -11.56
N GLN A 184 14.18 7.61 -10.56
CA GLN A 184 12.73 7.70 -10.69
C GLN A 184 12.23 9.17 -10.68
N LYS A 185 13.12 10.15 -10.88
CA LYS A 185 12.78 11.58 -10.89
C LYS A 185 11.68 11.94 -11.90
N SER A 186 11.61 11.26 -13.04
CA SER A 186 10.56 11.46 -14.04
C SER A 186 9.17 11.06 -13.53
N LEU A 187 9.07 10.05 -12.65
CA LEU A 187 7.83 9.68 -11.96
C LEU A 187 7.50 10.71 -10.89
N LEU A 188 8.49 11.08 -10.08
CA LEU A 188 8.33 12.07 -9.01
C LEU A 188 7.79 13.41 -9.52
N ALA A 189 8.26 13.86 -10.68
CA ALA A 189 7.82 15.11 -11.29
C ALA A 189 6.33 15.15 -11.66
N LYS A 190 5.65 14.00 -11.69
CA LYS A 190 4.22 13.86 -11.98
C LYS A 190 3.36 13.76 -10.71
N TRP A 191 3.99 13.61 -9.56
CA TRP A 191 3.27 13.55 -8.29
C TRP A 191 2.90 14.96 -7.87
N GLU A 192 1.75 15.09 -7.21
CA GLU A 192 1.19 16.37 -6.80
C GLU A 192 0.90 16.36 -5.30
N SER A 193 0.81 17.54 -4.70
CA SER A 193 0.40 17.65 -3.30
C SER A 193 -1.01 17.07 -3.08
N ILE A 194 -1.31 16.67 -1.84
CA ILE A 194 -2.59 16.10 -1.40
C ILE A 194 -2.84 14.66 -1.93
N GLN A 195 -2.00 14.14 -2.83
CA GLN A 195 -2.08 12.73 -3.23
C GLN A 195 -1.72 11.81 -2.07
N ALA A 196 -2.54 10.76 -1.87
CA ALA A 196 -2.39 9.82 -0.76
C ALA A 196 -1.31 8.77 -1.02
N ILE A 197 -0.47 8.54 -0.01
CA ILE A 197 0.69 7.66 -0.03
C ILE A 197 0.49 6.51 0.97
N VAL A 198 0.76 5.29 0.50
CA VAL A 198 1.00 4.13 1.37
C VAL A 198 2.49 3.85 1.39
N ILE A 199 3.08 3.69 2.57
CA ILE A 199 4.50 3.37 2.70
C ILE A 199 4.66 1.85 2.61
N GLY A 200 5.63 1.38 1.83
CA GLY A 200 6.02 -0.02 1.82
C GLY A 200 7.50 -0.19 2.17
N THR A 201 7.90 -1.44 2.26
CA THR A 201 9.30 -1.83 2.42
C THR A 201 9.87 -2.23 1.06
N ASN A 202 11.01 -1.65 0.70
CA ASN A 202 11.78 -2.11 -0.45
C ASN A 202 12.62 -3.31 -0.02
N LYS A 203 12.26 -4.49 -0.50
CA LYS A 203 13.02 -5.70 -0.18
C LYS A 203 14.43 -5.56 -0.77
N LYS A 204 15.46 -5.68 0.08
CA LYS A 204 16.87 -5.69 -0.34
C LYS A 204 17.09 -6.87 -1.30
N GLY A 205 17.21 -6.58 -2.60
CA GLY A 205 17.79 -7.50 -3.57
C GLY A 205 19.30 -7.63 -3.37
N TRP A 206 19.97 -8.41 -4.22
CA TRP A 206 21.44 -8.56 -4.19
C TRP A 206 22.19 -7.23 -4.41
N ILE A 207 21.61 -6.32 -5.20
CA ILE A 207 22.03 -4.94 -5.24
C ILE A 207 21.36 -4.26 -4.05
N LYS A 208 22.14 -3.91 -3.02
CA LYS A 208 21.67 -3.10 -1.90
C LYS A 208 21.21 -1.75 -2.46
N SER A 209 19.91 -1.61 -2.71
CA SER A 209 19.33 -0.30 -2.94
C SER A 209 19.57 0.53 -1.67
N PRO A 210 20.07 1.78 -1.77
CA PRO A 210 20.18 2.66 -0.62
C PRO A 210 18.80 3.15 -0.12
N TYR A 211 17.73 2.74 -0.82
CA TYR A 211 16.34 3.05 -0.54
C TYR A 211 15.66 1.86 0.13
N ASP A 212 15.42 1.96 1.44
CA ASP A 212 14.86 0.88 2.25
C ASP A 212 13.32 0.77 2.15
N ASN A 213 12.66 1.79 1.58
CA ASN A 213 11.21 1.90 1.48
C ASN A 213 10.75 2.11 0.04
N ILE A 214 9.46 1.88 -0.18
CA ILE A 214 8.74 2.34 -1.37
C ILE A 214 7.62 3.28 -0.90
N LEU A 215 7.41 4.38 -1.60
CA LEU A 215 6.24 5.21 -1.45
C LEU A 215 5.29 4.83 -2.57
N ILE A 216 4.07 4.40 -2.24
CA ILE A 216 3.05 3.98 -3.20
C ILE A 216 2.05 5.12 -3.32
N ASN A 217 2.03 5.78 -4.48
CA ASN A 217 1.06 6.81 -4.80
C ASN A 217 -0.26 6.16 -5.20
N THR A 218 -1.25 6.24 -4.33
CA THR A 218 -2.51 5.52 -4.50
C THR A 218 -3.34 6.04 -5.67
N PRO A 219 -3.42 7.37 -5.96
CA PRO A 219 -4.09 7.84 -7.17
C PRO A 219 -3.44 7.46 -8.50
N ARG A 220 -2.11 7.31 -8.55
CA ARG A 220 -1.40 6.97 -9.79
C ARG A 220 -1.09 5.48 -9.94
N LEU A 221 -1.19 4.69 -8.85
CA LEU A 221 -0.68 3.32 -8.77
C LEU A 221 0.79 3.23 -9.21
N GLU A 222 1.58 4.23 -8.84
CA GLU A 222 3.02 4.28 -9.08
C GLU A 222 3.74 4.11 -7.75
N GLU A 223 4.94 3.53 -7.77
CA GLU A 223 5.79 3.48 -6.59
C GLU A 223 7.18 4.07 -6.85
N ILE A 224 7.70 4.78 -5.86
CA ILE A 224 9.04 5.35 -5.88
C ILE A 224 9.81 4.80 -4.69
N ARG A 225 11.03 4.32 -4.95
CA ARG A 225 11.95 3.91 -3.89
C ARG A 225 12.39 5.13 -3.10
N ALA A 226 12.36 5.04 -1.77
CA ALA A 226 12.74 6.13 -0.90
C ALA A 226 13.40 5.63 0.40
N THR A 227 14.10 6.53 1.08
CA THR A 227 14.55 6.36 2.46
C THR A 227 14.15 7.60 3.23
N ARG A 228 13.67 7.40 4.46
CA ARG A 228 13.35 8.52 5.34
C ARG A 228 14.64 9.23 5.78
N ILE A 229 14.60 10.56 5.78
CA ILE A 229 15.65 11.42 6.34
C ILE A 229 15.13 11.93 7.69
N GLU A 230 15.98 11.87 8.72
CA GLU A 230 15.74 12.47 10.05
C GLU A 230 15.97 13.98 10.05
#